data_AF-A0A0V0I5Y8-F1
#
_entry.id   AF-A0A0V0I5Y8-F1
#
_cell.length_a   1.000
_cell.length_b   1.000
_cell.length_c   1.000
_cell.angle_alpha   90.00
_cell.angle_beta   90.00
_cell.angle_gamma   90.00
#
_symmetry.space_group_name_H-M   'P 1'
#
loop_
_entity.id
_entity.type
_entity.pdbx_description
1 polymer ?
#
loop_
_entity_poly.entity_id
_entity_poly.type
_entity_poly.pdbx_seq_one_letter_code
_entity_poly.pdbx_strand_id
1 'polypeptide(L)'
;MEESQSQVDALQAKLLDVKTCIQGSEEDTKKELNVLWSRVRTAATLMMYLKTKARVMAVPDLASTSCGIKELYGVGLIDKNGVPLSSWSRDIDLSSFDDADDAALIRLTSTQDSFDEQDGSYRSELLRSVQLVTYVMENLVKRVIMAESETALEKEKVTVGQEEIQRRALQIENMSTKLEEMERFALGTNCILNEMRQRVEDLVEETSRQRQRAAENEQELCCVKRDFESLKSYVSSLISVRETLLSSEKQFQTIERLFERLAAKTTQLESEKMQKEVQVQKLMEENVKLTTLLDKKEAQLLAMNEQCKVMALSASNI
;
A
#
# COMPACT_ATOMS: atom_id res chain seq x y z
N MET A 1 -3.82 141.84 -47.47
CA MET A 1 -5.10 141.13 -47.26
C MET A 1 -5.08 139.72 -47.88
N GLU A 2 -4.13 139.38 -48.77
CA GLU A 2 -4.02 138.03 -49.38
C GLU A 2 -3.20 137.01 -48.56
N GLU A 3 -2.15 137.41 -47.84
CA GLU A 3 -1.35 136.46 -47.01
C GLU A 3 -2.15 135.83 -45.86
N SER A 4 -3.01 136.60 -45.21
CA SER A 4 -3.84 136.14 -44.09
C SER A 4 -4.88 135.11 -44.52
N GLN A 5 -5.40 135.20 -45.75
CA GLN A 5 -6.37 134.25 -46.29
C GLN A 5 -5.68 132.93 -46.67
N SER A 6 -4.48 132.99 -47.26
CA SER A 6 -3.70 131.80 -47.63
C SER A 6 -3.28 130.93 -46.44
N GLN A 7 -3.00 131.54 -45.28
CA GLN A 7 -2.68 130.81 -44.04
C GLN A 7 -3.90 130.12 -43.42
N VAL A 8 -5.08 130.75 -43.50
CA VAL A 8 -6.33 130.16 -43.02
C VAL A 8 -6.73 128.98 -43.91
N ASP A 9 -6.63 129.11 -45.23
CA ASP A 9 -6.94 128.03 -46.17
C ASP A 9 -5.97 126.84 -46.00
N ALA A 10 -4.69 127.10 -45.78
CA ALA A 10 -3.69 126.05 -45.50
C ALA A 10 -3.92 125.35 -44.15
N LEU A 11 -4.35 126.09 -43.11
CA LEU A 11 -4.70 125.51 -41.81
C LEU A 11 -6.00 124.70 -41.89
N GLN A 12 -6.97 125.15 -42.68
CA GLN A 12 -8.24 124.46 -42.88
C GLN A 12 -8.05 123.17 -43.69
N ALA A 13 -7.16 123.17 -44.68
CA ALA A 13 -6.74 121.97 -45.40
C ALA A 13 -6.04 120.95 -44.49
N LYS A 14 -5.10 121.40 -43.63
CA LYS A 14 -4.45 120.53 -42.64
C LYS A 14 -5.41 119.97 -41.60
N LEU A 15 -6.39 120.77 -41.16
CA LEU A 15 -7.42 120.32 -40.21
C LEU A 15 -8.38 119.32 -40.86
N LEU A 16 -8.70 119.49 -42.13
CA LEU A 16 -9.45 118.51 -42.91
C LEU A 16 -8.68 117.20 -43.05
N ASP A 17 -7.38 117.27 -43.36
CA ASP A 17 -6.48 116.11 -43.52
C ASP A 17 -6.30 115.33 -42.21
N VAL A 18 -6.11 116.03 -41.10
CA VAL A 18 -6.06 115.42 -39.76
C VAL A 18 -7.40 114.80 -39.39
N LYS A 19 -8.52 115.45 -39.73
CA LYS A 19 -9.86 114.90 -39.48
C LYS A 19 -10.11 113.64 -40.32
N THR A 20 -9.66 113.60 -41.58
CA THR A 20 -9.74 112.40 -42.42
C THR A 20 -8.79 111.29 -41.95
N CYS A 21 -7.59 111.62 -41.44
CA CYS A 21 -6.68 110.65 -40.83
C CYS A 21 -7.26 110.03 -39.54
N ILE A 22 -7.84 110.85 -38.66
CA ILE A 22 -8.47 110.36 -37.42
C ILE A 22 -9.70 109.50 -37.75
N GLN A 23 -10.53 109.94 -38.69
CA GLN A 23 -11.73 109.22 -39.08
C GLN A 23 -11.42 107.89 -39.80
N GLY A 24 -10.35 107.84 -40.61
CA GLY A 24 -9.82 106.60 -41.17
C GLY A 24 -9.26 105.64 -40.11
N SER A 25 -8.49 106.16 -39.15
CA SER A 25 -7.93 105.37 -38.04
C SER A 25 -9.01 104.79 -37.11
N GLU A 26 -10.10 105.53 -36.86
CA GLU A 26 -11.23 105.04 -36.06
C GLU A 26 -12.04 103.96 -36.80
N GLU A 27 -12.16 104.05 -38.12
CA GLU A 27 -12.83 103.05 -38.95
C GLU A 27 -12.03 101.74 -39.01
N ASP A 28 -10.70 101.82 -39.11
CA ASP A 28 -9.83 100.64 -39.17
C ASP A 28 -9.72 99.93 -37.81
N THR A 29 -9.64 100.68 -36.70
CA THR A 29 -9.67 100.08 -35.35
C THR A 29 -11.01 99.37 -35.04
N LYS A 30 -12.14 99.88 -35.54
CA LYS A 30 -13.44 99.20 -35.42
C LYS A 30 -13.51 97.91 -36.24
N LYS A 31 -12.91 97.88 -37.43
CA LYS A 31 -12.83 96.65 -38.26
C LYS A 31 -11.97 95.58 -37.58
N GLU A 32 -10.80 95.94 -37.06
CA GLU A 32 -9.93 95.02 -36.31
C GLU A 32 -10.62 94.45 -35.07
N LEU A 33 -11.35 95.29 -34.32
CA LEU A 33 -12.13 94.84 -33.15
C LEU A 33 -13.25 93.86 -33.55
N ASN A 34 -13.93 94.10 -34.67
CA ASN A 34 -14.97 93.20 -35.18
C ASN A 34 -14.40 91.85 -35.64
N VAL A 35 -13.24 91.84 -36.30
CA VAL A 35 -12.52 90.61 -36.67
C VAL A 35 -12.10 89.83 -35.42
N LEU A 36 -11.49 90.50 -34.43
CA LEU A 36 -11.11 89.87 -33.17
C LEU A 36 -12.32 89.27 -32.44
N TRP A 37 -13.44 89.99 -32.40
CA TRP A 37 -14.68 89.51 -31.81
C TRP A 37 -15.25 88.28 -32.54
N SER A 38 -15.18 88.27 -33.87
CA SER A 38 -15.55 87.11 -34.70
C SER A 38 -14.66 85.88 -34.40
N ARG A 39 -13.34 86.08 -34.29
CA ARG A 39 -12.38 85.03 -33.91
C ARG A 39 -12.66 84.46 -32.53
N VAL A 40 -12.88 85.32 -31.54
CA VAL A 40 -13.20 84.91 -30.16
C VAL A 40 -14.51 84.12 -30.13
N ARG A 41 -15.55 84.57 -30.85
CA ARG A 41 -16.84 83.88 -30.91
C ARG A 41 -16.71 82.49 -31.57
N THR A 42 -15.93 82.39 -32.64
CA THR A 42 -15.62 81.12 -33.31
C THR A 42 -14.87 80.17 -32.37
N ALA A 43 -13.82 80.66 -31.71
CA ALA A 43 -13.05 79.89 -30.76
C ALA A 43 -13.88 79.39 -29.57
N ALA A 44 -14.73 80.25 -29.00
CA ALA A 44 -15.64 79.89 -27.91
C ALA A 44 -16.61 78.76 -28.32
N THR A 45 -17.15 78.81 -29.55
CA THR A 45 -18.08 77.80 -30.07
C THR A 45 -17.37 76.46 -30.27
N LEU A 46 -16.18 76.45 -30.88
CA LEU A 46 -15.40 75.24 -31.09
C LEU A 46 -14.88 74.63 -29.78
N MET A 47 -14.48 75.47 -28.82
CA MET A 47 -14.14 75.01 -27.46
C MET A 47 -15.33 74.41 -26.74
N MET A 48 -16.53 74.97 -26.93
CA MET A 48 -17.76 74.39 -26.39
C MET A 48 -18.07 73.03 -27.04
N TYR A 49 -17.85 72.88 -28.35
CA TYR A 49 -17.94 71.59 -29.04
C TYR A 49 -16.96 70.55 -28.46
N LEU A 50 -15.68 70.91 -28.31
CA LEU A 50 -14.70 70.00 -27.70
C LEU A 50 -15.10 69.61 -26.28
N LYS A 51 -15.59 70.57 -25.50
CA LYS A 51 -16.08 70.33 -24.13
C LYS A 51 -17.26 69.36 -24.10
N THR A 52 -18.24 69.50 -25.00
CA THR A 52 -19.38 68.59 -25.05
C THR A 52 -18.96 67.21 -25.55
N LYS A 53 -18.11 67.14 -26.58
CA LYS A 53 -17.54 65.88 -27.10
C LYS A 53 -16.76 65.13 -26.01
N ALA A 54 -15.92 65.82 -25.24
CA ALA A 54 -15.18 65.24 -24.12
C ALA A 54 -16.10 64.63 -23.04
N ARG A 55 -17.20 65.31 -22.71
CA ARG A 55 -18.18 64.81 -21.73
C ARG A 55 -18.88 63.55 -22.22
N VAL A 56 -19.25 63.50 -23.50
CA VAL A 56 -19.87 62.31 -24.12
C VAL A 56 -18.89 61.14 -24.09
N MET A 57 -17.61 61.39 -24.40
CA MET A 57 -16.55 60.39 -24.37
C MET A 57 -16.17 59.89 -22.98
N ALA A 58 -16.43 60.66 -21.93
CA ALA A 58 -16.16 60.26 -20.56
C ALA A 58 -17.17 59.24 -20.00
N VAL A 59 -18.32 59.07 -20.68
CA VAL A 59 -19.36 58.12 -20.27
C VAL A 59 -19.28 56.89 -21.19
N PRO A 60 -18.91 55.69 -20.70
CA PRO A 60 -18.60 54.52 -21.53
C PRO A 60 -19.66 54.16 -22.58
N ASP A 61 -20.95 54.15 -22.19
CA ASP A 61 -22.06 53.81 -23.10
C ASP A 61 -22.23 54.85 -24.22
N LEU A 62 -22.06 56.14 -23.89
CA LEU A 62 -22.13 57.25 -24.83
C LEU A 62 -20.86 57.36 -25.69
N ALA A 63 -19.72 56.98 -25.14
CA ALA A 63 -18.43 56.95 -25.81
C ALA A 63 -18.41 55.88 -26.91
N SER A 64 -18.98 54.70 -26.61
CA SER A 64 -19.16 53.62 -27.57
C SER A 64 -20.02 54.06 -28.74
N THR A 65 -21.18 54.66 -28.47
CA THR A 65 -22.08 55.17 -29.52
C THR A 65 -21.47 56.36 -30.30
N SER A 66 -20.77 57.28 -29.63
CA SER A 66 -20.13 58.44 -30.27
C SER A 66 -18.95 58.07 -31.17
N CYS A 67 -18.19 57.03 -30.79
CA CYS A 67 -17.10 56.49 -31.61
C CYS A 67 -17.60 55.51 -32.68
N GLY A 68 -18.91 55.25 -32.74
CA GLY A 68 -19.54 54.33 -33.69
C GLY A 68 -19.28 52.85 -33.40
N ILE A 69 -18.94 52.52 -32.16
CA ILE A 69 -18.66 51.17 -31.69
C ILE A 69 -19.99 50.47 -31.38
N LYS A 70 -20.18 49.28 -31.93
CA LYS A 70 -21.37 48.44 -31.71
C LYS A 70 -20.95 47.03 -31.34
N GLU A 71 -21.74 46.39 -30.49
CA GLU A 71 -21.57 44.98 -30.16
C GLU A 71 -22.34 44.11 -31.15
N LEU A 72 -21.67 43.13 -31.75
CA LEU A 72 -22.23 42.20 -32.72
C LEU A 72 -22.08 40.77 -32.20
N TYR A 73 -23.20 40.06 -32.14
CA TYR A 73 -23.27 38.71 -31.56
C TYR A 73 -22.30 37.75 -32.27
N GLY A 74 -21.44 37.09 -31.48
CA GLY A 74 -20.42 36.14 -31.97
C GLY A 74 -19.13 36.75 -32.51
N VAL A 75 -19.08 38.07 -32.77
CA VAL A 75 -17.88 38.78 -33.29
C VAL A 75 -17.30 39.75 -32.26
N GLY A 76 -18.12 40.23 -31.32
CA GLY A 76 -17.71 41.18 -30.28
C GLY A 76 -17.94 42.64 -30.71
N LEU A 77 -17.17 43.56 -30.15
CA LEU A 77 -17.29 44.99 -30.49
C LEU A 77 -16.66 45.29 -31.87
N ILE A 78 -17.31 46.17 -32.62
CA ILE A 78 -16.98 46.51 -34.01
C ILE A 78 -17.08 48.02 -34.21
N ASP A 79 -16.16 48.62 -34.97
CA ASP A 79 -16.14 50.05 -35.30
C ASP A 79 -17.22 50.47 -36.32
N LYS A 80 -17.39 51.77 -36.55
CA LYS A 80 -18.26 52.39 -37.55
C LYS A 80 -18.08 51.84 -38.97
N ASN A 81 -16.88 51.35 -39.28
CA ASN A 81 -16.51 50.75 -40.56
C ASN A 81 -16.71 49.23 -40.64
N GLY A 82 -17.25 48.59 -39.59
CA GLY A 82 -17.42 47.14 -39.55
C GLY A 82 -16.16 46.36 -39.15
N VAL A 83 -15.12 47.04 -38.66
CA VAL A 83 -13.82 46.44 -38.28
C VAL A 83 -13.86 45.94 -36.83
N PRO A 84 -13.62 44.64 -36.57
CA PRO A 84 -13.68 44.06 -35.22
C PRO A 84 -12.50 44.50 -34.34
N LEU A 85 -12.69 44.54 -33.01
CA LEU A 85 -11.67 44.96 -32.03
C LEU A 85 -10.31 44.28 -32.21
N SER A 86 -10.29 42.99 -32.55
CA SER A 86 -9.07 42.21 -32.72
C SER A 86 -8.13 42.73 -33.81
N SER A 87 -8.66 43.54 -34.72
CA SER A 87 -7.94 44.14 -35.86
C SER A 87 -7.66 45.63 -35.69
N TRP A 88 -8.00 46.22 -34.55
CA TRP A 88 -7.72 47.62 -34.28
C TRP A 88 -6.23 47.84 -34.00
N SER A 89 -5.68 48.92 -34.55
CA SER A 89 -4.30 49.33 -34.28
C SER A 89 -4.15 49.77 -32.82
N ARG A 90 -3.04 49.38 -32.20
CA ARG A 90 -2.65 49.87 -30.85
C ARG A 90 -2.00 51.26 -30.89
N ASP A 91 -1.54 51.65 -32.08
CA ASP A 91 -0.83 52.89 -32.35
C ASP A 91 -1.74 53.92 -33.02
N ILE A 92 -1.61 55.20 -32.62
CA ILE A 92 -2.33 56.32 -33.22
C ILE A 92 -1.55 56.74 -34.47
N ASP A 93 -2.02 56.33 -35.64
CA ASP A 93 -1.47 56.81 -36.90
C ASP A 93 -2.10 58.16 -37.25
N LEU A 94 -1.34 59.23 -37.02
CA LEU A 94 -1.77 60.59 -37.35
C LEU A 94 -1.71 60.87 -38.87
N SER A 95 -1.13 59.97 -39.67
CA SER A 95 -1.04 60.14 -41.13
C SER A 95 -2.40 59.99 -41.83
N SER A 96 -3.35 59.28 -41.22
CA SER A 96 -4.70 59.08 -41.78
C SER A 96 -5.59 60.33 -41.72
N PHE A 97 -5.16 61.39 -41.04
CA PHE A 97 -5.94 62.61 -40.86
C PHE A 97 -5.94 63.50 -42.12
N ASP A 98 -4.94 63.33 -43.00
CA ASP A 98 -4.80 64.16 -44.20
C ASP A 98 -5.74 63.77 -45.36
N ASP A 99 -6.33 62.57 -45.32
CA ASP A 99 -7.09 62.00 -46.45
C ASP A 99 -8.63 61.99 -46.27
N ALA A 100 -9.16 62.34 -45.09
CA ALA A 100 -10.51 61.88 -44.71
C ALA A 100 -11.63 62.93 -44.61
N ASP A 101 -11.40 64.25 -44.72
CA ASP A 101 -12.54 65.18 -44.49
C ASP A 101 -12.44 66.57 -45.13
N ASP A 102 -11.94 66.66 -46.37
CA ASP A 102 -12.09 67.89 -47.17
C ASP A 102 -13.57 68.26 -47.42
N ALA A 103 -14.48 67.29 -47.36
CA ALA A 103 -15.91 67.50 -47.62
C ALA A 103 -16.64 68.28 -46.50
N ALA A 104 -16.28 68.10 -45.23
CA ALA A 104 -16.83 68.88 -44.12
C ALA A 104 -16.17 70.28 -44.01
N LEU A 105 -14.88 70.38 -44.38
CA LEU A 105 -14.11 71.62 -44.37
C LEU A 105 -14.70 72.68 -45.32
N ILE A 106 -15.23 72.24 -46.46
CA ILE A 106 -15.82 73.11 -47.50
C ILE A 106 -17.20 73.65 -47.07
N ARG A 107 -17.98 72.92 -46.26
CA ARG A 107 -19.37 73.30 -45.94
C ARG A 107 -19.48 74.38 -44.84
N LEU A 108 -18.47 74.51 -43.98
CA LEU A 108 -18.43 75.51 -42.90
C LEU A 108 -17.71 76.81 -43.30
N THR A 109 -16.93 76.78 -44.37
CA THR A 109 -16.22 77.93 -44.93
C THR A 109 -17.07 78.69 -45.96
N SER A 110 -18.06 78.05 -46.58
CA SER A 110 -18.84 78.63 -47.68
C SER A 110 -19.99 79.58 -47.28
N THR A 111 -20.13 79.95 -46.00
CA THR A 111 -21.31 80.72 -45.52
C THR A 111 -20.98 82.04 -44.84
N GLN A 112 -19.83 82.67 -45.11
CA GLN A 112 -19.59 83.99 -44.52
C GLN A 112 -18.96 84.99 -45.51
N ASP A 113 -19.72 86.06 -45.70
CA ASP A 113 -19.44 87.21 -46.56
C ASP A 113 -18.04 87.80 -46.33
N SER A 114 -17.48 88.27 -47.43
CA SER A 114 -16.16 88.89 -47.62
C SER A 114 -15.68 89.74 -46.44
N PHE A 115 -14.82 89.16 -45.61
CA PHE A 115 -13.83 89.90 -44.81
C PHE A 115 -12.50 89.15 -44.84
N ASP A 116 -11.45 89.92 -45.11
CA ASP A 116 -10.01 89.69 -45.00
C ASP A 116 -9.47 88.24 -45.03
N GLU A 117 -8.58 87.98 -46.01
CA GLU A 117 -7.94 86.70 -46.31
C GLU A 117 -7.26 86.05 -45.10
N GLN A 118 -6.84 86.88 -44.12
CA GLN A 118 -6.18 86.47 -42.89
C GLN A 118 -7.12 85.89 -41.82
N ASP A 119 -8.42 86.22 -41.82
CA ASP A 119 -9.41 85.66 -40.87
C ASP A 119 -9.87 84.25 -41.28
N GLY A 120 -9.97 84.00 -42.59
CA GLY A 120 -10.26 82.69 -43.15
C GLY A 120 -9.20 81.64 -42.78
N SER A 121 -7.92 82.02 -42.84
CA SER A 121 -6.79 81.15 -42.46
C SER A 121 -6.80 80.79 -40.97
N TYR A 122 -7.11 81.73 -40.09
CA TYR A 122 -7.20 81.45 -38.64
C TYR A 122 -8.34 80.47 -38.33
N ARG A 123 -9.51 80.67 -38.97
CA ARG A 123 -10.67 79.81 -38.76
C ARG A 123 -10.43 78.39 -39.27
N SER A 124 -9.76 78.22 -40.40
CA SER A 124 -9.43 76.89 -40.94
C SER A 124 -8.41 76.15 -40.07
N GLU A 125 -7.35 76.83 -39.61
CA GLU A 125 -6.35 76.25 -38.71
C GLU A 125 -6.93 75.85 -37.35
N LEU A 126 -7.82 76.68 -36.79
CA LEU A 126 -8.51 76.39 -35.54
C LEU A 126 -9.47 75.21 -35.67
N LEU A 127 -10.21 75.12 -36.78
CA LEU A 127 -11.08 73.98 -37.08
C LEU A 127 -10.25 72.70 -37.24
N ARG A 128 -9.12 72.77 -37.94
CA ARG A 128 -8.20 71.64 -38.12
C ARG A 128 -7.62 71.17 -36.78
N SER A 129 -7.28 72.09 -35.90
CA SER A 129 -6.83 71.77 -34.53
C SER A 129 -7.93 71.07 -33.71
N VAL A 130 -9.17 71.55 -33.79
CA VAL A 130 -10.32 70.94 -33.09
C VAL A 130 -10.64 69.55 -33.63
N GLN A 131 -10.57 69.36 -34.95
CA GLN A 131 -10.74 68.06 -35.59
C GLN A 131 -9.63 67.08 -35.17
N LEU A 132 -8.37 67.54 -35.13
CA LEU A 132 -7.24 66.72 -34.66
C LEU A 132 -7.43 66.29 -33.21
N VAL A 133 -7.78 67.22 -32.31
CA VAL A 133 -8.08 66.90 -30.90
C VAL A 133 -9.23 65.90 -30.80
N THR A 134 -10.30 66.09 -31.57
CA THR A 134 -11.45 65.18 -31.59
C THR A 134 -11.04 63.77 -32.05
N TYR A 135 -10.25 63.68 -33.12
CA TYR A 135 -9.74 62.41 -33.66
C TYR A 135 -8.85 61.68 -32.64
N VAL A 136 -7.93 62.40 -31.99
CA VAL A 136 -7.07 61.84 -30.94
C VAL A 136 -7.89 61.35 -29.75
N MET A 137 -8.91 62.11 -29.34
CA MET A 137 -9.81 61.70 -28.26
C MET A 137 -10.61 60.43 -28.63
N GLU A 138 -11.14 60.32 -29.85
CA GLU A 138 -11.85 59.11 -30.32
C GLU A 138 -10.93 57.88 -30.31
N ASN A 139 -9.69 58.02 -30.78
CA ASN A 139 -8.73 56.91 -30.77
C ASN A 139 -8.29 56.51 -29.36
N LEU A 140 -8.13 57.47 -28.45
CA LEU A 140 -7.83 57.18 -27.04
C LEU A 140 -8.97 56.39 -26.39
N VAL A 141 -10.22 56.84 -26.57
CA VAL A 141 -11.41 56.15 -26.06
C VAL A 141 -11.52 54.74 -26.61
N LYS A 142 -11.32 54.55 -27.92
CA LYS A 142 -11.30 53.23 -28.56
C LYS A 142 -10.29 52.28 -27.90
N ARG A 143 -9.09 52.76 -27.58
CA ARG A 143 -8.06 51.97 -26.89
C ARG A 143 -8.42 51.63 -25.45
N VAL A 144 -9.05 52.56 -24.74
CA VAL A 144 -9.55 52.29 -23.38
C VAL A 144 -10.59 51.18 -23.41
N ILE A 145 -11.56 51.26 -24.33
CA ILE A 145 -12.61 50.24 -24.49
C ILE A 145 -12.00 48.87 -24.86
N MET A 146 -11.00 48.83 -25.75
CA MET A 146 -10.26 47.60 -26.04
C MET A 146 -9.63 47.00 -24.79
N ALA A 147 -8.84 47.80 -24.05
CA ALA A 147 -8.13 47.33 -22.87
C ALA A 147 -9.10 46.86 -21.76
N GLU A 148 -10.23 47.54 -21.58
CA GLU A 148 -11.28 47.14 -20.63
C GLU A 148 -11.93 45.82 -21.05
N SER A 149 -12.26 45.65 -22.34
CA SER A 149 -12.86 44.41 -22.85
C SER A 149 -11.91 43.21 -22.75
N GLU A 150 -10.63 43.40 -23.06
CA GLU A 150 -9.60 42.36 -22.93
C GLU A 150 -9.38 41.99 -21.46
N THR A 151 -9.33 42.99 -20.57
CA THR A 151 -9.21 42.76 -19.13
C THR A 151 -10.42 42.02 -18.56
N ALA A 152 -11.64 42.34 -19.02
CA ALA A 152 -12.84 41.64 -18.59
C ALA A 152 -12.84 40.17 -19.04
N LEU A 153 -12.45 39.91 -20.29
CA LEU A 153 -12.33 38.56 -20.84
C LEU A 153 -11.24 37.75 -20.12
N GLU A 154 -10.10 38.36 -19.80
CA GLU A 154 -9.04 37.68 -19.06
C GLU A 154 -9.44 37.39 -17.60
N LYS A 155 -10.18 38.31 -16.95
CA LYS A 155 -10.78 38.03 -15.63
C LYS A 155 -11.73 36.84 -15.67
N GLU A 156 -12.58 36.73 -16.69
CA GLU A 156 -13.48 35.59 -16.86
C GLU A 156 -12.70 34.29 -16.99
N LYS A 157 -11.67 34.23 -17.84
CA LYS A 157 -10.80 33.04 -17.94
C LYS A 157 -10.15 32.66 -16.62
N VAL A 158 -9.67 33.63 -15.84
CA VAL A 158 -9.08 33.36 -14.52
C VAL A 158 -10.12 32.78 -13.57
N THR A 159 -11.36 33.30 -13.56
CA THR A 159 -12.43 32.74 -12.73
C THR A 159 -12.76 31.30 -13.10
N VAL A 160 -12.92 30.99 -14.39
CA VAL A 160 -13.16 29.63 -14.88
C VAL A 160 -11.98 28.69 -14.53
N GLY A 161 -10.74 29.18 -14.68
CA GLY A 161 -9.55 28.42 -14.31
C GLY A 161 -9.49 28.12 -12.80
N GLN A 162 -9.87 29.08 -11.96
CA GLN A 162 -9.92 28.91 -10.52
C GLN A 162 -10.96 27.86 -10.09
N GLU A 163 -12.14 27.86 -10.71
CA GLU A 163 -13.19 26.86 -10.47
C GLU A 163 -12.73 25.45 -10.86
N GLU A 164 -12.04 25.30 -12.00
CA GLU A 164 -11.45 24.03 -12.44
C GLU A 164 -10.37 23.54 -11.46
N ILE A 165 -9.49 24.43 -10.98
CA ILE A 165 -8.46 24.10 -9.98
C ILE A 165 -9.12 23.63 -8.68
N GLN A 166 -10.15 24.32 -8.19
CA GLN A 166 -10.89 23.90 -7.00
C GLN A 166 -11.54 22.52 -7.17
N ARG A 167 -12.14 22.27 -8.34
CA ARG A 167 -12.73 20.95 -8.65
C ARG A 167 -11.69 19.84 -8.65
N ARG A 168 -10.52 20.08 -9.24
CA ARG A 168 -9.40 19.13 -9.25
C ARG A 168 -8.81 18.91 -7.86
N ALA A 169 -8.70 19.97 -7.05
CA ALA A 169 -8.24 19.86 -5.67
C ALA A 169 -9.15 18.93 -4.84
N LEU A 170 -10.47 19.09 -4.96
CA LEU A 170 -11.45 18.20 -4.31
C LEU A 170 -11.34 16.74 -4.79
N GLN A 171 -11.10 16.53 -6.10
CA GLN A 171 -10.87 15.19 -6.63
C GLN A 171 -9.60 14.54 -6.06
N ILE A 172 -8.50 15.30 -5.97
CA ILE A 172 -7.24 14.83 -5.39
C ILE A 172 -7.43 14.49 -3.91
N GLU A 173 -8.13 15.33 -3.15
CA GLU A 173 -8.43 15.08 -1.74
C GLU A 173 -9.23 13.78 -1.56
N ASN A 174 -10.28 13.58 -2.37
CA ASN A 174 -11.07 12.34 -2.34
C ASN A 174 -10.27 11.09 -2.77
N MET A 175 -9.35 11.24 -3.73
CA MET A 175 -8.44 10.14 -4.08
C MET A 175 -7.44 9.86 -2.96
N SER A 176 -6.98 10.90 -2.25
CA SER A 176 -6.07 10.78 -1.11
C SER A 176 -6.72 10.00 0.02
N THR A 177 -7.95 10.34 0.40
CA THR A 177 -8.68 9.61 1.46
C THR A 177 -8.90 8.15 1.09
N LYS A 178 -9.25 7.86 -0.18
CA LYS A 178 -9.39 6.48 -0.67
C LYS A 178 -8.07 5.71 -0.61
N LEU A 179 -6.94 6.35 -0.90
CA LEU A 179 -5.62 5.72 -0.80
C LEU A 179 -5.25 5.40 0.66
N GLU A 180 -5.55 6.31 1.61
CA GLU A 180 -5.36 6.05 3.03
C GLU A 180 -6.21 4.89 3.55
N GLU A 181 -7.45 4.73 3.06
CA GLU A 181 -8.29 3.58 3.38
C GLU A 181 -7.72 2.28 2.81
N MET A 182 -7.21 2.30 1.57
CA MET A 182 -6.54 1.16 0.96
C MET A 182 -5.27 0.76 1.72
N GLU A 183 -4.48 1.74 2.18
CA GLU A 183 -3.30 1.49 3.00
C GLU A 183 -3.69 0.81 4.33
N ARG A 184 -4.70 1.34 5.03
CA ARG A 184 -5.22 0.72 6.26
C ARG A 184 -5.71 -0.70 6.02
N PHE A 185 -6.41 -0.94 4.92
CA PHE A 185 -6.87 -2.28 4.55
C PHE A 185 -5.70 -3.24 4.26
N ALA A 186 -4.69 -2.78 3.52
CA ALA A 186 -3.49 -3.57 3.22
C ALA A 186 -2.70 -3.92 4.48
N LEU A 187 -2.54 -2.96 5.40
CA LEU A 187 -1.91 -3.18 6.70
C LEU A 187 -2.68 -4.22 7.51
N GLY A 188 -4.01 -4.09 7.62
CA GLY A 188 -4.86 -5.06 8.32
C GLY A 188 -4.74 -6.48 7.73
N THR A 189 -4.76 -6.60 6.41
CA THR A 189 -4.61 -7.89 5.72
C THR A 189 -3.23 -8.50 5.97
N ASN A 190 -2.16 -7.70 5.92
CA ASN A 190 -0.80 -8.16 6.19
C ASN A 190 -0.61 -8.62 7.64
N CYS A 191 -1.22 -7.94 8.62
CA CYS A 191 -1.20 -8.40 10.01
C CYS A 191 -1.79 -9.80 10.15
N ILE A 192 -2.98 -10.03 9.57
CA ILE A 192 -3.64 -11.34 9.61
C ILE A 192 -2.79 -12.40 8.91
N LEU A 193 -2.23 -12.10 7.74
CA LEU A 193 -1.36 -13.03 7.02
C LEU A 193 -0.10 -13.39 7.83
N ASN A 194 0.49 -12.44 8.55
CA ASN A 194 1.62 -12.69 9.43
C ASN A 194 1.24 -13.59 10.61
N GLU A 195 0.08 -13.37 11.25
CA GLU A 195 -0.42 -14.24 12.31
C GLU A 195 -0.70 -15.66 11.81
N MET A 196 -1.31 -15.80 10.62
CA MET A 196 -1.55 -17.10 10.00
C MET A 196 -0.23 -17.81 9.68
N ARG A 197 0.77 -17.09 9.16
CA ARG A 197 2.10 -17.65 8.92
C ARG A 197 2.71 -18.21 10.21
N GLN A 198 2.69 -17.42 11.30
CA GLN A 198 3.24 -17.87 12.58
C GLN A 198 2.52 -19.13 13.09
N ARG A 199 1.18 -19.17 13.04
CA ARG A 199 0.43 -20.37 13.45
C ARG A 199 0.77 -21.60 12.63
N VAL A 200 1.06 -21.43 11.33
CA VAL A 200 1.50 -22.53 10.47
C VAL A 200 2.91 -23.00 10.86
N GLU A 201 3.83 -22.08 11.13
CA GLU A 201 5.17 -22.41 11.64
C GLU A 201 5.09 -23.19 12.96
N ASP A 202 4.32 -22.71 13.93
CA ASP A 202 4.10 -23.39 15.22
C ASP A 202 3.52 -24.80 15.04
N LEU A 203 2.57 -24.97 14.11
CA LEU A 203 1.96 -26.28 13.81
C LEU A 203 2.95 -27.24 13.16
N VAL A 204 3.84 -26.76 12.29
CA VAL A 204 4.91 -27.55 11.68
C VAL A 204 5.90 -28.01 12.75
N GLU A 205 6.29 -27.14 13.67
CA GLU A 205 7.15 -27.48 14.80
C GLU A 205 6.50 -28.52 15.72
N GLU A 206 5.23 -28.34 16.09
CA GLU A 206 4.48 -29.31 16.89
C GLU A 206 4.40 -30.67 16.18
N THR A 207 4.09 -30.68 14.88
CA THR A 207 4.03 -31.90 14.08
C THR A 207 5.39 -32.60 14.05
N SER A 208 6.48 -31.86 13.95
CA SER A 208 7.84 -32.42 14.00
C SER A 208 8.12 -33.10 15.35
N ARG A 209 7.72 -32.46 16.46
CA ARG A 209 7.90 -32.98 17.82
C ARG A 209 7.01 -34.18 18.09
N GLN A 210 5.80 -34.22 17.55
CA GLN A 210 4.93 -35.39 17.59
C GLN A 210 5.54 -36.57 16.83
N ARG A 211 6.09 -36.34 15.64
CA ARG A 211 6.78 -37.38 14.86
C ARG A 211 7.98 -37.96 15.61
N GLN A 212 8.78 -37.11 16.25
CA GLN A 212 9.91 -37.55 17.06
C GLN A 212 9.46 -38.46 18.22
N ARG A 213 8.46 -38.01 19.00
CA ARG A 213 7.89 -38.82 20.09
C ARG A 213 7.30 -40.14 19.60
N ALA A 214 6.66 -40.15 18.42
CA ALA A 214 6.13 -41.38 17.84
C ALA A 214 7.25 -42.38 17.49
N ALA A 215 8.38 -41.90 16.96
CA ALA A 215 9.54 -42.74 16.67
C ALA A 215 10.20 -43.31 17.95
N GLU A 216 10.30 -42.50 19.02
CA GLU A 216 10.77 -42.95 20.32
C GLU A 216 9.88 -44.04 20.92
N ASN A 217 8.55 -43.83 20.89
CA ASN A 217 7.59 -44.84 21.35
C ASN A 217 7.66 -46.14 20.53
N GLU A 218 7.86 -46.06 19.22
CA GLU A 218 8.05 -47.24 18.37
C GLU A 218 9.30 -48.03 18.78
N GLN A 219 10.40 -47.33 19.05
CA GLN A 219 11.64 -47.94 19.51
C GLN A 219 11.46 -48.63 20.88
N GLU A 220 10.80 -47.97 21.83
CA GLU A 220 10.47 -48.56 23.13
C GLU A 220 9.60 -49.81 22.98
N LEU A 221 8.58 -49.74 22.14
CA LEU A 221 7.70 -50.88 21.85
C LEU A 221 8.49 -52.05 21.22
N CYS A 222 9.42 -51.78 20.32
CA CYS A 222 10.32 -52.79 19.76
C CYS A 222 11.21 -53.45 20.83
N CYS A 223 11.74 -52.67 21.78
CA CYS A 223 12.51 -53.21 22.90
C CYS A 223 11.65 -54.11 23.79
N VAL A 224 10.48 -53.64 24.22
CA VAL A 224 9.53 -54.43 25.02
C VAL A 224 9.16 -55.74 24.32
N LYS A 225 8.88 -55.70 23.00
CA LYS A 225 8.57 -56.90 22.23
C LYS A 225 9.72 -57.93 22.25
N ARG A 226 10.97 -57.46 22.16
CA ARG A 226 12.16 -58.32 22.24
C ARG A 226 12.29 -58.95 23.63
N ASP A 227 12.03 -58.18 24.68
CA ASP A 227 12.10 -58.66 26.06
C ASP A 227 11.02 -59.73 26.32
N PHE A 228 9.81 -59.53 25.79
CA PHE A 228 8.75 -60.55 25.87
C PHE A 228 9.10 -61.84 25.13
N GLU A 229 9.70 -61.77 23.95
CA GLU A 229 10.12 -63.00 23.23
C GLU A 229 11.26 -63.71 23.99
N SER A 230 12.18 -62.96 24.59
CA SER A 230 13.24 -63.50 25.44
C SER A 230 12.67 -64.18 26.70
N LEU A 231 11.71 -63.53 27.36
CA LEU A 231 11.00 -64.09 28.52
C LEU A 231 10.23 -65.36 28.15
N LYS A 232 9.55 -65.37 27.00
CA LYS A 232 8.84 -66.54 26.49
C LYS A 232 9.79 -67.72 26.26
N SER A 233 10.96 -67.49 25.64
CA SER A 233 11.99 -68.51 25.48
C SER A 233 12.50 -69.05 26.83
N TYR A 234 12.71 -68.16 27.80
CA TYR A 234 13.12 -68.53 29.15
C TYR A 234 12.07 -69.41 29.86
N VAL A 235 10.79 -69.03 29.77
CA VAL A 235 9.68 -69.83 30.32
C VAL A 235 9.59 -71.19 29.64
N SER A 236 9.74 -71.27 28.32
CA SER A 236 9.80 -72.55 27.60
C SER A 236 10.94 -73.44 28.08
N SER A 237 12.13 -72.88 28.30
CA SER A 237 13.27 -73.62 28.87
C SER A 237 12.97 -74.13 30.28
N LEU A 238 12.38 -73.30 31.15
CA LEU A 238 11.97 -73.70 32.50
C LEU A 238 10.93 -74.83 32.48
N ILE A 239 9.99 -74.81 31.54
CA ILE A 239 9.02 -75.89 31.36
C ILE A 239 9.74 -77.21 31.02
N SER A 240 10.69 -77.19 30.07
CA SER A 240 11.46 -78.38 29.71
C SER A 240 12.30 -78.91 30.88
N VAL A 241 12.92 -78.03 31.68
CA VAL A 241 13.63 -78.43 32.91
C VAL A 241 12.66 -79.08 33.90
N ARG A 242 11.49 -78.48 34.12
CA ARG A 242 10.45 -79.04 35.00
C ARG A 242 10.00 -80.42 34.54
N GLU A 243 9.76 -80.61 33.24
CA GLU A 243 9.38 -81.91 32.67
C GLU A 243 10.46 -82.97 32.87
N THR A 244 11.73 -82.59 32.69
CA THR A 244 12.87 -83.47 32.93
C THR A 244 12.97 -83.86 34.42
N LEU A 245 12.81 -82.90 35.33
CA LEU A 245 12.79 -83.17 36.77
C LEU A 245 11.62 -84.08 37.18
N LEU A 246 10.42 -83.85 36.65
CA LEU A 246 9.26 -84.72 36.89
C LEU A 246 9.48 -86.15 36.37
N SER A 247 10.19 -86.31 35.25
CA SER A 247 10.57 -87.63 34.73
C SER A 247 11.59 -88.33 35.65
N SER A 248 12.62 -87.60 36.07
CA SER A 248 13.63 -88.10 37.03
C SER A 248 13.00 -88.52 38.36
N GLU A 249 12.05 -87.73 38.87
CA GLU A 249 11.31 -88.03 40.09
C GLU A 249 10.55 -89.36 39.98
N LYS A 250 9.86 -89.62 38.85
CA LYS A 250 9.19 -90.91 38.61
C LYS A 250 10.18 -92.08 38.56
N GLN A 251 11.38 -91.86 38.03
CA GLN A 251 12.44 -92.86 38.04
C GLN A 251 12.93 -93.14 39.46
N PHE A 252 13.17 -92.11 40.28
CA PHE A 252 13.53 -92.26 41.69
C PHE A 252 12.47 -93.04 42.47
N GLN A 253 11.19 -92.71 42.32
CA GLN A 253 10.10 -93.46 42.94
C GLN A 253 10.07 -94.94 42.51
N THR A 254 10.48 -95.25 41.27
CA THR A 254 10.58 -96.63 40.81
C THR A 254 11.75 -97.35 41.48
N ILE A 255 12.89 -96.68 41.61
CA ILE A 255 14.09 -97.17 42.29
C ILE A 255 13.80 -97.42 43.78
N GLU A 256 13.12 -96.49 44.45
CA GLU A 256 12.72 -96.65 45.86
C GLU A 256 11.87 -97.91 46.08
N ARG A 257 10.86 -98.17 45.25
CA ARG A 257 10.06 -99.41 45.33
C ARG A 257 10.90 -100.67 45.13
N LEU A 258 11.93 -100.62 44.27
CA LEU A 258 12.86 -101.73 44.09
C LEU A 258 13.74 -101.92 45.34
N PHE A 259 14.20 -100.84 45.96
CA PHE A 259 14.93 -100.89 47.23
C PHE A 259 14.09 -101.43 48.38
N GLU A 260 12.83 -101.00 48.50
CA GLU A 260 11.90 -101.55 49.50
C GLU A 260 11.72 -103.05 49.32
N ARG A 261 11.51 -103.52 48.07
CA ARG A 261 11.41 -104.96 47.76
C ARG A 261 12.70 -105.70 48.07
N LEU A 262 13.86 -105.11 47.76
CA LEU A 262 15.16 -105.71 48.05
C LEU A 262 15.37 -105.82 49.56
N ALA A 263 15.08 -104.78 50.33
CA ALA A 263 15.16 -104.77 51.78
C ALA A 263 14.27 -105.86 52.40
N ALA A 264 13.01 -105.96 51.95
CA ALA A 264 12.09 -107.01 52.38
C ALA A 264 12.58 -108.43 52.03
N LYS A 265 13.19 -108.61 50.86
CA LYS A 265 13.79 -109.91 50.47
C LYS A 265 15.02 -110.23 51.31
N THR A 266 15.84 -109.24 51.63
CA THR A 266 17.02 -109.41 52.49
C THR A 266 16.60 -109.84 53.90
N THR A 267 15.59 -109.20 54.50
CA THR A 267 15.10 -109.60 55.84
C THR A 267 14.47 -110.99 55.82
N GLN A 268 13.74 -111.36 54.77
CA GLN A 268 13.25 -112.72 54.59
C GLN A 268 14.41 -113.74 54.54
N LEU A 269 15.40 -113.51 53.68
CA LEU A 269 16.56 -114.41 53.54
C LEU A 269 17.37 -114.52 54.82
N GLU A 270 17.50 -113.44 55.59
CA GLU A 270 18.14 -113.44 56.92
C GLU A 270 17.37 -114.32 57.91
N SER A 271 16.03 -114.26 57.92
CA SER A 271 15.20 -115.14 58.76
C SER A 271 15.30 -116.62 58.34
N GLU A 272 15.30 -116.91 57.04
CA GLU A 272 15.47 -118.27 56.50
C GLU A 272 16.87 -118.83 56.84
N LYS A 273 17.91 -117.97 56.74
CA LYS A 273 19.27 -118.31 57.14
C LYS A 273 19.33 -118.66 58.62
N MET A 274 18.78 -117.81 59.49
CA MET A 274 18.75 -118.06 60.94
C MET A 274 18.03 -119.36 61.28
N GLN A 275 16.88 -119.65 60.64
CA GLN A 275 16.16 -120.91 60.81
C GLN A 275 17.01 -122.12 60.37
N LYS A 276 17.68 -122.04 59.22
CA LYS A 276 18.58 -123.10 58.73
C LYS A 276 19.78 -123.31 59.65
N GLU A 277 20.38 -122.24 60.17
CA GLU A 277 21.48 -122.32 61.15
C GLU A 277 21.05 -123.06 62.41
N VAL A 278 19.84 -122.79 62.93
CA VAL A 278 19.26 -123.55 64.06
C VAL A 278 19.06 -125.03 63.72
N GLN A 279 18.57 -125.34 62.51
CA GLN A 279 18.39 -126.73 62.07
C GLN A 279 19.73 -127.46 61.94
N VAL A 280 20.75 -126.82 61.38
CA VAL A 280 22.12 -127.36 61.30
C VAL A 280 22.67 -127.61 62.70
N GLN A 281 22.52 -126.67 63.64
CA GLN A 281 22.96 -126.85 65.03
C GLN A 281 22.30 -128.07 65.68
N LYS A 282 20.98 -128.25 65.50
CA LYS A 282 20.25 -129.42 66.00
C LYS A 282 20.76 -130.73 65.39
N LEU A 283 20.99 -130.75 64.08
CA LEU A 283 21.56 -131.93 63.40
C LEU A 283 22.99 -132.21 63.88
N MET A 284 23.81 -131.19 64.13
CA MET A 284 25.14 -131.36 64.72
C MET A 284 25.05 -131.99 66.13
N GLU A 285 24.15 -131.51 66.98
CA GLU A 285 23.91 -132.10 68.31
C GLU A 285 23.46 -133.56 68.23
N GLU A 286 22.56 -133.88 67.29
CA GLU A 286 22.11 -135.25 67.05
C GLU A 286 23.24 -136.13 66.51
N ASN A 287 24.06 -135.61 65.59
CA ASN A 287 25.21 -136.33 65.05
C ASN A 287 26.23 -136.65 66.15
N VAL A 288 26.56 -135.67 67.02
CA VAL A 288 27.41 -135.89 68.20
C VAL A 288 26.82 -136.99 69.10
N LYS A 289 25.50 -136.95 69.37
CA LYS A 289 24.84 -138.03 70.14
C LYS A 289 24.98 -139.39 69.47
N LEU A 290 24.73 -139.47 68.16
CA LEU A 290 24.89 -140.71 67.40
C LEU A 290 26.33 -141.20 67.37
N THR A 291 27.33 -140.32 67.23
CA THR A 291 28.76 -140.68 67.34
C THR A 291 29.07 -141.24 68.73
N THR A 292 28.61 -140.60 69.81
CA THR A 292 28.83 -141.15 71.16
C THR A 292 28.16 -142.52 71.36
N LEU A 293 27.00 -142.75 70.73
CA LEU A 293 26.32 -144.03 70.74
C LEU A 293 27.07 -145.08 69.90
N LEU A 294 27.59 -144.68 68.74
CA LEU A 294 28.44 -145.50 67.87
C LEU A 294 29.69 -145.92 68.63
N ASP A 295 30.43 -144.98 69.23
CA ASP A 295 31.63 -145.25 70.04
C ASP A 295 31.31 -146.25 71.17
N LYS A 296 30.17 -146.07 71.84
CA LYS A 296 29.70 -147.01 72.88
C LYS A 296 29.43 -148.40 72.31
N LYS A 297 28.86 -148.50 71.10
CA LYS A 297 28.59 -149.78 70.42
C LYS A 297 29.86 -150.42 69.88
N GLU A 298 30.80 -149.66 69.34
CA GLU A 298 32.13 -150.14 68.94
C GLU A 298 32.91 -150.65 70.15
N ALA A 299 32.89 -149.92 71.27
CA ALA A 299 33.49 -150.39 72.52
C ALA A 299 32.85 -151.69 73.03
N GLN A 300 31.51 -151.81 72.95
CA GLN A 300 30.80 -153.05 73.26
C GLN A 300 31.20 -154.20 72.32
N LEU A 301 31.31 -153.94 71.01
CA LEU A 301 31.74 -154.91 70.00
C LEU A 301 33.19 -155.33 70.22
N LEU A 302 34.10 -154.41 70.51
CA LEU A 302 35.49 -154.72 70.84
C LEU A 302 35.58 -155.58 72.11
N ALA A 303 34.82 -155.24 73.15
CA ALA A 303 34.75 -156.04 74.37
C ALA A 303 34.20 -157.45 74.09
N MET A 304 33.15 -157.57 73.27
CA MET A 304 32.61 -158.85 72.82
C MET A 304 33.61 -159.63 71.95
N ASN A 305 34.33 -158.96 71.06
CA ASN A 305 35.34 -159.58 70.21
C ASN A 305 36.50 -160.12 71.05
N GLU A 306 36.98 -159.35 72.03
CA GLU A 306 37.99 -159.82 72.99
C GLU A 306 37.44 -160.94 73.89
N GLN A 307 36.17 -160.90 74.29
CA GLN A 307 35.52 -162.05 74.95
C GLN A 307 35.50 -163.29 74.06
N CYS A 308 35.14 -163.17 72.77
CA CYS A 308 35.19 -164.28 71.82
C CYS A 308 36.63 -164.79 71.61
N LYS A 309 37.62 -163.90 71.63
CA LYS A 309 39.06 -164.24 71.54
C LYS A 309 39.54 -164.98 72.79
N VAL A 310 39.14 -164.54 73.98
CA VAL A 310 39.40 -165.26 75.25
C VAL A 310 38.69 -166.61 75.25
N MET A 311 37.44 -166.69 74.77
CA MET A 311 36.72 -167.95 74.60
C MET A 311 37.45 -168.89 73.63
N ALA A 312 37.94 -168.38 72.49
CA ALA A 312 38.73 -169.16 71.54
C ALA A 312 40.08 -169.62 72.11
N LEU A 313 40.76 -168.78 72.89
CA LEU A 313 42.00 -169.15 73.59
C LEU A 313 41.74 -170.17 74.72
N SER A 314 40.60 -170.08 75.42
CA SER A 314 40.17 -171.05 76.43
C SER A 314 39.73 -172.39 75.84
N ALA A 315 39.26 -172.40 74.58
CA ALA A 315 38.96 -173.61 73.83
C ALA A 315 40.20 -174.26 73.17
N SER A 316 41.36 -173.59 73.21
CA SER A 316 42.62 -174.12 72.67
C SER A 316 43.57 -174.64 73.77
N ASN A 317 43.09 -174.76 75.01
CA ASN A 317 43.86 -175.25 76.17
C ASN A 317 43.16 -176.36 76.98
N ILE A 318 42.20 -177.09 76.39
CA ILE A 318 41.76 -178.45 76.74
C ILE A 318 41.35 -179.18 75.46
#